data_AF-A0A847RVC3-F1
#
_entry.id   AF-A0A847RVC3-F1
#
_cell.length_a   1.000
_cell.length_b   1.000
_cell.length_c   1.000
_cell.angle_alpha   90.00
_cell.angle_beta   90.00
_cell.angle_gamma   90.00
#
_symmetry.space_group_name_H-M   'P 1'
#
loop_
_entity.id
_entity.type
_entity.pdbx_description
1 polymer ?
#
loop_
_entity_poly.entity_id
_entity_poly.type
_entity_poly.pdbx_seq_one_letter_code
_entity_poly.pdbx_strand_id
1 'polypeptide(L)'
;MNSFPAPYLQETATWAQQTFEVSVPPGNISFDQLQEILGRRLEYLISNDLQQFIFLLYRIDVAEKKVKQILAYAAEQGTDPYRPIAALIIERQLQKIASREAFRQDNLPDDEERW
;
A
#
# COMPACT_ATOMS: atom_id res chain seq x y z
N MET A 1 -2.49 12.61 9.88
CA MET A 1 -2.17 11.26 9.35
C MET A 1 -3.11 10.28 10.03
N ASN A 2 -3.89 9.50 9.29
CA ASN A 2 -4.74 8.49 9.90
C ASN A 2 -3.82 7.41 10.50
N SER A 3 -3.78 7.31 11.82
CA SER A 3 -3.07 6.24 12.50
C SER A 3 -3.87 4.95 12.34
N PHE A 4 -3.43 4.08 11.43
CA PHE A 4 -4.01 2.75 11.28
C PHE A 4 -3.55 1.83 12.41
N PRO A 5 -4.37 0.84 12.81
CA PRO A 5 -3.95 -0.18 13.78
C PRO A 5 -2.67 -0.89 13.34
N ALA A 6 -1.75 -1.16 14.27
CA ALA A 6 -0.51 -1.87 13.99
C ALA A 6 -0.70 -3.22 13.24
N PRO A 7 -1.74 -4.03 13.53
CA PRO A 7 -2.01 -5.25 12.77
C PRO A 7 -2.25 -5.02 11.27
N TYR A 8 -2.87 -3.89 10.89
CA TYR A 8 -3.17 -3.60 9.48
C TYR A 8 -1.90 -3.34 8.69
N LEU A 9 -0.92 -2.71 9.33
CA LEU A 9 0.38 -2.47 8.70
C LEU A 9 1.15 -3.78 8.52
N GLN A 10 1.09 -4.69 9.49
CA GLN A 10 1.71 -6.00 9.36
C GLN A 10 1.07 -6.84 8.25
N GLU A 11 -0.26 -6.83 8.13
CA GLU A 11 -0.97 -7.48 7.03
C GLU A 11 -0.61 -6.84 5.69
N THR A 12 -0.50 -5.51 5.64
CA THR A 12 -0.07 -4.77 4.44
C THR A 12 1.35 -5.15 4.03
N ALA A 13 2.25 -5.33 4.99
CA ALA A 13 3.62 -5.75 4.71
C ALA A 13 3.69 -7.18 4.16
N THR A 14 2.89 -8.10 4.71
CA THR A 14 2.79 -9.49 4.24
C THR A 14 2.24 -9.54 2.82
N TRP A 15 1.20 -8.77 2.54
CA TRP A 15 0.64 -8.62 1.20
C TRP A 15 1.65 -8.01 0.21
N ALA A 16 2.41 -7.00 0.63
CA ALA A 16 3.43 -6.36 -0.18
C ALA A 16 4.56 -7.34 -0.53
N GLN A 17 5.03 -8.13 0.43
CA GLN A 17 6.02 -9.18 0.23
C GLN A 17 5.59 -10.16 -0.88
N GLN A 18 4.34 -10.61 -0.85
CA GLN A 18 3.81 -11.55 -1.85
C GLN A 18 3.57 -10.92 -3.22
N THR A 19 3.10 -9.67 -3.25
CA THR A 19 2.67 -8.99 -4.49
C THR A 19 3.85 -8.40 -5.26
N PHE A 20 4.84 -7.88 -4.55
CA PHE A 20 5.99 -7.20 -5.13
C PHE A 20 7.28 -8.02 -5.05
N GLU A 21 7.23 -9.22 -4.45
CA GLU A 21 8.38 -10.11 -4.26
C GLU A 21 9.51 -9.43 -3.49
N VAL A 22 9.15 -8.64 -2.47
CA VAL A 22 10.10 -7.90 -1.63
C VAL A 22 10.36 -8.63 -0.32
N SER A 23 11.59 -8.50 0.20
CA SER A 23 11.91 -8.99 1.54
C SER A 23 11.42 -7.99 2.58
N VAL A 24 10.64 -8.48 3.54
CA VAL A 24 10.17 -7.71 4.69
C VAL A 24 10.81 -8.30 5.96
N PRO A 25 11.42 -7.47 6.82
CA PRO A 25 12.03 -7.97 8.06
C PRO A 25 10.98 -8.61 8.98
N PRO A 26 11.34 -9.65 9.74
CA PRO A 26 10.44 -10.25 10.71
C PRO A 26 10.15 -9.27 11.86
N GLY A 27 8.96 -9.39 12.45
CA GLY A 27 8.51 -8.53 13.56
C GLY A 27 7.73 -7.30 13.08
N ASN A 28 7.57 -6.32 13.98
CA ASN A 28 6.83 -5.09 13.68
C ASN A 28 7.59 -4.24 12.68
N ILE A 29 6.91 -3.84 11.61
CA ILE A 29 7.42 -2.90 10.61
C ILE A 29 6.71 -1.54 10.75
N SER A 30 7.47 -0.45 10.58
CA SER A 30 6.92 0.90 10.49
C SER A 30 6.50 1.26 9.06
N PHE A 31 5.64 2.27 8.92
CA PHE A 31 5.19 2.74 7.62
C PHE A 31 6.36 3.18 6.75
N ASP A 32 7.29 3.96 7.32
CA ASP A 32 8.46 4.47 6.62
C ASP A 32 9.39 3.35 6.14
N GLN A 33 9.55 2.28 6.94
CA GLN A 33 10.34 1.11 6.53
C GLN A 33 9.69 0.38 5.35
N LEU A 34 8.38 0.14 5.41
CA LEU A 34 7.66 -0.50 4.31
C LEU A 34 7.67 0.37 3.05
N GLN A 35 7.52 1.69 3.22
CA GLN A 35 7.59 2.66 2.14
C GLN A 35 8.96 2.68 1.47
N GLU A 36 10.05 2.60 2.24
CA GLU A 36 11.41 2.52 1.72
C GLU A 36 11.65 1.21 0.94
N ILE A 37 11.21 0.07 1.48
CA ILE A 37 11.32 -1.25 0.83
C ILE A 37 10.59 -1.25 -0.51
N LEU A 38 9.33 -0.80 -0.51
CA LEU A 38 8.54 -0.72 -1.73
C LEU A 38 9.11 0.32 -2.70
N GLY A 39 9.58 1.48 -2.20
CA GLY A 39 10.21 2.50 -3.02
C GLY A 39 11.35 1.94 -3.88
N ARG A 40 12.28 1.20 -3.28
CA ARG A 40 13.39 0.55 -4.01
C ARG A 40 12.91 -0.46 -5.04
N ARG A 41 11.86 -1.22 -4.73
CA ARG A 41 11.27 -2.16 -5.70
C ARG A 41 10.62 -1.43 -6.87
N LEU A 42 9.93 -0.33 -6.61
CA LEU A 42 9.30 0.49 -7.65
C LEU A 42 10.34 1.18 -8.52
N GLU A 43 11.45 1.64 -7.95
CA GLU A 43 12.61 2.14 -8.70
C GLU A 43 13.11 1.10 -9.70
N TYR A 44 13.33 -0.15 -9.23
CA TYR A 44 13.72 -1.25 -10.10
C TYR A 44 12.69 -1.51 -11.21
N LEU A 45 11.40 -1.61 -10.86
CA LEU A 45 10.35 -1.89 -11.85
C LEU A 45 10.23 -0.77 -12.87
N ILE A 46 10.22 0.50 -12.47
CA ILE A 46 10.12 1.63 -13.40
C ILE A 46 11.32 1.67 -14.35
N SER A 47 12.52 1.35 -13.86
CA SER A 47 13.75 1.44 -14.63
C SER A 47 14.00 0.24 -15.53
N ASN A 48 13.54 -0.95 -15.14
CA ASN A 48 13.88 -2.22 -15.80
C ASN A 48 12.68 -2.98 -16.38
N ASP A 49 11.47 -2.75 -15.86
CA ASP A 49 10.25 -3.44 -16.27
C ASP A 49 8.99 -2.59 -16.06
N LEU A 50 8.88 -1.53 -16.88
CA LEU A 50 7.78 -0.57 -16.78
C LEU A 50 6.40 -1.24 -17.00
N GLN A 51 6.35 -2.31 -17.79
CA GLN A 51 5.10 -3.05 -18.05
C GLN A 51 4.62 -3.74 -16.77
N GLN A 52 5.52 -4.41 -16.05
CA GLN A 52 5.18 -5.01 -14.76
C GLN A 52 4.76 -3.96 -13.72
N PHE A 53 5.40 -2.79 -13.69
CA PHE A 53 4.97 -1.67 -12.85
C PHE A 53 3.53 -1.25 -13.13
N ILE A 54 3.20 -1.00 -14.41
CA ILE A 54 1.85 -0.58 -14.82
C ILE A 54 0.82 -1.68 -14.49
N PHE A 55 1.14 -2.93 -14.79
CA PHE A 55 0.27 -4.07 -14.49
C PHE A 55 -0.05 -4.18 -12.99
N LEU A 56 0.96 -4.02 -12.12
CA LEU A 56 0.78 -4.03 -10.67
C LEU A 56 -0.14 -2.90 -10.21
N LEU A 57 0.06 -1.67 -10.70
CA LEU A 57 -0.78 -0.53 -10.31
C LEU A 57 -2.27 -0.75 -10.62
N TYR A 58 -2.58 -1.32 -11.79
CA TYR A 58 -3.96 -1.65 -12.15
C TYR A 58 -4.58 -2.69 -11.21
N ARG A 59 -3.84 -3.71 -10.78
CA ARG A 59 -4.35 -4.74 -9.86
C ARG A 59 -4.63 -4.22 -8.45
N ILE A 60 -3.92 -3.19 -8.03
CA ILE A 60 -3.98 -2.65 -6.66
C ILE A 60 -5.12 -1.61 -6.52
N ASP A 61 -5.68 -1.16 -7.63
CA ASP A 61 -6.69 -0.09 -7.67
C ASP A 61 -6.15 1.22 -7.07
N VAL A 62 -4.94 1.59 -7.48
CA VAL A 62 -4.35 2.90 -7.20
C VAL A 62 -4.84 3.89 -8.26
N ALA A 63 -5.27 5.08 -7.84
CA ALA A 63 -5.76 6.09 -8.77
C ALA A 63 -4.64 6.53 -9.74
N GLU A 64 -4.75 6.12 -11.01
CA GLU A 64 -3.77 6.42 -12.08
C GLU A 64 -3.45 7.93 -12.16
N LYS A 65 -4.46 8.77 -11.98
CA LYS A 65 -4.31 10.23 -11.93
C LYS A 65 -3.31 10.67 -10.85
N LYS A 66 -3.35 10.08 -9.66
CA LYS A 66 -2.43 10.42 -8.55
C LYS A 66 -1.00 9.97 -8.87
N VAL A 67 -0.84 8.78 -9.46
CA VAL A 67 0.49 8.29 -9.88
C VAL A 67 1.09 9.22 -10.94
N LYS A 68 0.30 9.59 -11.96
CA LYS A 68 0.73 10.55 -13.00
C LYS A 68 1.13 11.91 -12.42
N GLN A 69 0.37 12.43 -11.44
CA GLN A 69 0.71 13.67 -10.75
C GLN A 69 2.04 13.57 -10.00
N ILE A 70 2.30 12.45 -9.32
CA ILE A 70 3.58 12.22 -8.64
C ILE A 70 4.73 12.18 -9.64
N LEU A 71 4.57 11.44 -10.75
CA LEU A 71 5.60 11.34 -11.78
C LEU A 71 5.92 12.70 -12.41
N ALA A 72 4.89 13.50 -12.72
CA ALA A 72 5.07 14.85 -13.26
C ALA A 72 5.79 15.77 -12.27
N TYR A 73 5.33 15.79 -11.02
CA TYR A 73 5.96 16.58 -9.96
C TYR A 73 7.42 16.18 -9.73
N ALA A 74 7.70 14.87 -9.68
CA ALA A 74 9.05 14.34 -9.54
C ALA A 74 9.98 14.78 -10.67
N ALA A 75 9.48 14.75 -11.92
CA ALA A 75 10.23 15.22 -13.08
C ALA A 75 10.48 16.73 -13.05
N GLU A 76 9.50 17.53 -12.62
CA GLU A 76 9.64 18.99 -12.49
C GLU A 76 10.63 19.40 -11.39
N GLN A 77 10.63 18.69 -10.26
CA GLN A 77 11.46 19.00 -9.10
C GLN A 77 12.82 18.29 -9.10
N GLY A 78 13.05 17.35 -10.03
CA GLY A 78 14.26 16.52 -10.03
C GLY A 78 14.37 15.61 -8.80
N THR A 79 13.23 15.12 -8.29
CA THR A 79 13.15 14.24 -7.11
C THR A 79 12.63 12.86 -7.48
N ASP A 80 12.83 11.86 -6.63
CA ASP A 80 12.38 10.49 -6.92
C ASP A 80 10.88 10.28 -6.66
N PRO A 81 10.12 9.68 -7.61
CA PRO A 81 8.68 9.44 -7.46
C PRO A 81 8.38 8.19 -6.61
N TYR A 82 9.39 7.37 -6.31
CA TYR A 82 9.20 6.00 -5.82
C TYR A 82 8.58 5.93 -4.42
N ARG A 83 9.09 6.74 -3.48
CA ARG A 83 8.55 6.79 -2.11
C ARG A 83 7.12 7.32 -2.07
N PRO A 84 6.75 8.40 -2.78
CA PRO A 84 5.35 8.82 -2.85
C PRO A 84 4.41 7.77 -3.49
N ILE A 85 4.85 7.05 -4.53
CA ILE A 85 4.05 5.97 -5.13
C ILE A 85 3.91 4.80 -4.14
N ALA A 86 4.98 4.43 -3.44
CA ALA A 86 4.93 3.41 -2.39
C ALA A 86 3.92 3.78 -1.29
N ALA A 87 3.89 5.04 -0.86
CA ALA A 87 2.91 5.51 0.12
C ALA A 87 1.48 5.35 -0.39
N LEU A 88 1.19 5.71 -1.65
CA LEU A 88 -0.15 5.51 -2.24
C LEU A 88 -0.58 4.03 -2.22
N ILE A 89 0.34 3.12 -2.53
CA ILE A 89 0.08 1.67 -2.53
C ILE A 89 -0.24 1.18 -1.11
N ILE A 90 0.57 1.59 -0.12
CA ILE A 90 0.37 1.20 1.29
C ILE A 90 -0.97 1.76 1.80
N GLU A 91 -1.25 3.03 1.56
CA GLU A 91 -2.50 3.67 1.96
C GLU A 91 -3.72 2.98 1.34
N ARG A 92 -3.65 2.60 0.06
CA ARG A 92 -4.74 1.89 -0.62
C ARG A 92 -5.01 0.55 0.05
N GLN A 93 -3.95 -0.20 0.40
CA GLN A 93 -4.11 -1.48 1.07
C GLN A 93 -4.65 -1.33 2.50
N LEU A 94 -4.17 -0.35 3.26
CA LEU A 94 -4.68 -0.04 4.60
C LEU A 94 -6.17 0.32 4.57
N GLN A 95 -6.61 1.11 3.58
CA GLN A 95 -8.03 1.40 3.36
C GLN A 95 -8.82 0.13 3.06
N LYS A 96 -8.30 -0.76 2.21
CA LYS A 96 -8.96 -2.02 1.85
C LYS A 96 -9.12 -2.96 3.06
N ILE A 97 -8.15 -2.97 3.97
CA ILE A 97 -8.24 -3.74 5.23
C ILE A 97 -9.29 -3.09 6.14
N ALA A 98 -9.20 -1.78 6.35
CA ALA A 98 -10.13 -1.04 7.19
C ALA A 98 -11.60 -1.19 6.74
N SER A 99 -11.87 -1.07 5.44
CA SER A 99 -13.21 -1.29 4.89
C SER A 99 -13.71 -2.72 5.15
N ARG A 100 -12.85 -3.74 4.98
CA ARG A 100 -13.24 -5.13 5.24
C ARG A 100 -13.54 -5.39 6.72
N GLU A 101 -12.80 -4.77 7.63
CA GLU A 101 -13.10 -4.85 9.07
C GLU A 101 -14.40 -4.13 9.45
N ALA A 102 -14.64 -2.94 8.89
CA ALA A 102 -15.90 -2.21 9.12
C ALA A 102 -17.12 -3.04 8.68
N PHE A 103 -17.08 -3.62 7.48
CA PHE A 103 -18.16 -4.49 7.00
C PHE A 103 -18.34 -5.76 7.85
N ARG A 104 -17.26 -6.33 8.41
CA ARG A 104 -17.39 -7.47 9.34
C ARG A 104 -18.12 -7.08 10.62
N GLN A 105 -17.83 -5.90 11.17
CA GLN A 105 -18.47 -5.41 12.38
C GLN A 105 -19.96 -5.11 12.14
N ASP A 106 -20.31 -4.50 11.01
CA ASP A 106 -21.70 -4.18 10.66
C ASP A 106 -22.58 -5.42 10.41
N ASN A 107 -21.97 -6.58 10.10
CA ASN A 107 -22.68 -7.84 9.86
C ASN A 107 -22.64 -8.81 11.06
N LEU A 108 -22.15 -8.38 12.22
CA LEU A 108 -22.34 -9.14 13.45
C LEU A 108 -23.83 -9.09 13.80
N PRO A 109 -24.53 -10.24 13.96
CA PRO A 109 -25.87 -10.21 14.52
C PRO A 109 -25.77 -9.51 15.88
N ASP A 110 -26.59 -8.49 16.08
CA ASP A 110 -26.76 -7.86 17.38
C ASP A 110 -27.14 -8.99 18.34
N ASP A 111 -26.30 -9.26 19.34
CA ASP A 111 -26.58 -10.21 20.42
C ASP A 111 -27.70 -9.60 21.30
N GLU A 112 -28.87 -9.36 20.70
CA GLU A 112 -30.16 -9.08 21.33
C GLU A 112 -30.88 -10.38 21.71
N GLU A 113 -30.15 -11.42 22.11
CA GLU A 113 -30.71 -12.52 22.91
C GLU A 113 -29.93 -12.67 24.21
N ARG A 114 -29.73 -11.55 24.92
CA ARG A 114 -29.90 -11.60 26.37
C ARG A 114 -31.40 -11.79 26.65
N TRP A 115 -31.80 -13.02 26.96
CA TRP A 115 -32.72 -13.43 28.05
C TRP A 115 -33.01 -14.92 27.97
#